data_AF-A0A8C5E4P7-F1
#
_entry.id   AF-A0A8C5E4P7-F1
#
_cell.length_a   1.000
_cell.length_b   1.000
_cell.length_c   1.000
_cell.angle_alpha   90.00
_cell.angle_beta   90.00
_cell.angle_gamma   90.00
#
_symmetry.space_group_name_H-M   'P 1'
#
loop_
_entity.id
_entity.type
_entity.pdbx_description
1 polymer ?
#
loop_
_entity_poly.entity_id
_entity_poly.type
_entity_poly.pdbx_seq_one_letter_code
_entity_poly.pdbx_strand_id
1 'polypeptide(L)'
;MKILPKINYLFSMIPLKPPKQWFQRLDSTTTKFYTRNKKPKISLSTLQKNKDEGGLEAPNFMHYYLANQILYLTEWLNPKEYYNTWLEIEQLDCKHIKLSDLPFITATLKHHNCFKNPLIASTLTAWWKALGITNGQLKTSILSPIWHNPDFKNKKTPLYLKTWEESGITHLQDLFENDKIRSYNNLTQAFDINKSNFLQYLQVTETIKKTTPLDLTTLQPPELAIYMKKISTKSKKLSKIYRALSNTNCNYLPIAKWEAELSITPSTDFWAEICCNTFKMTKNTNLQLIQYKVLHRSHITQQKMHKMGFSATDICSQCTQNTADSYLHALWLCSPVQHFWILITEKLSSILDYRIPLSPNLCLIGDLTMLQPPANQSQSILAALAIAKKAILLNWKDKKSLNINQWQNLLTEFISMEKMSALRKQKKITCFEERWTPFLIALNLNF
;
A
#
# COMPACT_ATOMS: atom_id res chain seq x y z
N MET A 1 3.74 -11.76 14.28
CA MET A 1 4.70 -12.65 13.57
C MET A 1 6.10 -12.39 14.11
N LYS A 2 6.80 -13.39 14.70
CA LYS A 2 8.13 -13.21 15.33
C LYS A 2 9.29 -13.12 14.31
N ILE A 3 9.07 -13.54 13.06
CA ILE A 3 10.12 -13.71 12.04
C ILE A 3 10.50 -12.38 11.37
N LEU A 4 9.52 -11.52 11.08
CA LEU A 4 9.75 -10.26 10.38
C LEU A 4 10.76 -9.35 11.11
N PRO A 5 10.69 -9.12 12.43
CA PRO A 5 11.69 -8.32 13.14
C PRO A 5 13.11 -8.90 13.03
N LYS A 6 13.27 -10.24 13.07
CA LYS A 6 14.57 -10.90 12.93
C LYS A 6 15.17 -10.71 11.53
N ILE A 7 14.35 -10.87 10.50
CA ILE A 7 14.79 -10.64 9.11
C ILE A 7 15.11 -9.16 8.88
N ASN A 8 14.28 -8.27 9.43
CA ASN A 8 14.50 -6.83 9.33
C ASN A 8 15.81 -6.39 9.99
N TYR A 9 16.14 -6.99 11.15
CA TYR A 9 17.44 -6.78 11.79
C TYR A 9 18.62 -7.20 10.89
N LEU A 10 18.50 -8.32 10.17
CA LEU A 10 19.52 -8.73 9.21
C LEU A 10 19.64 -7.74 8.05
N PHE A 11 18.52 -7.22 7.52
CA PHE A 11 18.55 -6.20 6.47
C PHE A 11 19.17 -4.88 6.92
N SER A 12 19.06 -4.53 8.20
CA SER A 12 19.74 -3.36 8.76
C SER A 12 21.22 -3.61 9.04
N MET A 13 21.63 -4.82 9.40
CA MET A 13 23.03 -5.08 9.76
C MET A 13 23.90 -5.50 8.58
N ILE A 14 23.29 -6.06 7.53
CA ILE A 14 24.00 -6.59 6.37
C ILE A 14 23.62 -5.75 5.15
N PRO A 15 24.50 -4.84 4.68
CA PRO A 15 24.20 -3.97 3.55
C PRO A 15 24.22 -4.72 2.20
N LEU A 16 24.66 -5.97 2.19
CA LEU A 16 24.74 -6.77 0.97
C LEU A 16 23.37 -7.24 0.51
N LYS A 17 23.12 -7.09 -0.80
CA LYS A 17 21.88 -7.55 -1.40
C LYS A 17 21.80 -9.09 -1.43
N PRO A 18 20.78 -9.70 -0.79
CA PRO A 18 20.59 -11.14 -0.90
C PRO A 18 20.29 -11.57 -2.35
N PRO A 19 20.62 -12.81 -2.72
CA PRO A 19 20.24 -13.39 -4.02
C PRO A 19 18.72 -13.37 -4.22
N LYS A 20 18.26 -13.21 -5.48
CA LYS A 20 16.82 -13.23 -5.80
C LYS A 20 16.13 -14.52 -5.33
N GLN A 21 16.82 -15.66 -5.45
CA GLN A 21 16.31 -16.96 -5.01
C GLN A 21 16.03 -17.01 -3.50
N TRP A 22 16.78 -16.26 -2.70
CA TRP A 22 16.58 -16.21 -1.26
C TRP A 22 15.24 -15.56 -0.90
N PHE A 23 14.91 -14.42 -1.55
CA PHE A 23 13.60 -13.78 -1.41
C PHE A 23 12.46 -14.70 -1.87
N GLN A 24 12.62 -15.37 -3.01
CA GLN A 24 11.62 -16.32 -3.51
C GLN A 24 11.37 -17.49 -2.54
N ARG A 25 12.42 -18.00 -1.89
CA ARG A 25 12.28 -19.05 -0.87
C ARG A 25 11.52 -18.55 0.37
N LEU A 26 11.78 -17.32 0.82
CA LEU A 26 11.05 -16.71 1.92
C LEU A 26 9.57 -16.48 1.57
N ASP A 27 9.28 -15.95 0.38
CA ASP A 27 7.92 -15.71 -0.09
C ASP A 27 7.15 -17.03 -0.24
N SER A 28 7.79 -18.07 -0.76
CA SER A 28 7.25 -19.44 -0.84
C SER A 28 6.92 -20.01 0.54
N THR A 29 7.86 -19.91 1.49
CA THR A 29 7.66 -20.41 2.86
C THR A 29 6.54 -19.65 3.57
N THR A 30 6.49 -18.33 3.39
CA THR A 30 5.42 -17.48 3.94
C THR A 30 4.06 -17.82 3.33
N THR A 31 4.00 -18.07 2.02
CA THR A 31 2.78 -18.51 1.33
C THR A 31 2.31 -19.87 1.84
N LYS A 32 3.23 -20.84 1.99
CA LYS A 32 2.94 -22.16 2.57
C LYS A 32 2.40 -22.05 4.00
N PHE A 33 2.96 -21.15 4.79
CA PHE A 33 2.47 -20.87 6.14
C PHE A 33 1.03 -20.32 6.13
N TYR A 34 0.74 -19.27 5.36
CA TYR A 34 -0.60 -18.71 5.27
C TYR A 34 -1.64 -19.71 4.75
N THR A 35 -1.24 -20.57 3.83
CA THR A 35 -2.12 -21.57 3.21
C THR A 35 -2.20 -22.88 3.97
N ARG A 36 -1.43 -23.06 5.07
CA ARG A 36 -1.27 -24.34 5.78
C ARG A 36 -0.91 -25.48 4.81
N ASN A 37 0.07 -25.24 3.94
CA ASN A 37 0.52 -26.14 2.87
C ASN A 37 -0.53 -26.51 1.81
N LYS A 38 -1.67 -25.80 1.74
CA LYS A 38 -2.67 -25.96 0.67
C LYS A 38 -2.36 -25.06 -0.52
N LYS A 39 -3.03 -25.28 -1.66
CA LYS A 39 -2.91 -24.37 -2.81
C LYS A 39 -3.44 -22.96 -2.45
N PRO A 40 -2.67 -21.89 -2.70
CA PRO A 40 -3.12 -20.53 -2.44
C PRO A 40 -4.32 -20.18 -3.34
N LYS A 41 -5.37 -19.65 -2.73
CA LYS A 41 -6.57 -19.16 -3.46
C LYS A 41 -6.47 -17.67 -3.82
N ILE A 42 -5.63 -16.94 -3.09
CA ILE A 42 -5.34 -15.52 -3.30
C ILE A 42 -3.81 -15.44 -3.46
N SER A 43 -3.35 -14.67 -4.44
CA SER A 43 -1.92 -14.53 -4.72
C SER A 43 -1.19 -13.82 -3.57
N LEU A 44 0.08 -14.16 -3.32
CA LEU A 44 0.88 -13.48 -2.31
C LEU A 44 1.03 -11.99 -2.63
N SER A 45 1.18 -11.64 -3.91
CA SER A 45 1.26 -10.25 -4.37
C SER A 45 0.02 -9.44 -3.97
N THR A 46 -1.18 -10.03 -4.04
CA THR A 46 -2.41 -9.39 -3.56
C THR A 46 -2.41 -9.25 -2.03
N LEU A 47 -1.97 -10.28 -1.30
CA LEU A 47 -1.92 -10.24 0.16
C LEU A 47 -0.95 -9.18 0.70
N GLN A 48 0.15 -8.92 -0.01
CA GLN A 48 1.18 -7.95 0.37
C GLN A 48 0.75 -6.49 0.23
N LYS A 49 -0.36 -6.23 -0.46
CA LYS A 49 -0.89 -4.88 -0.69
C LYS A 49 -1.56 -4.32 0.55
N ASN A 50 -1.81 -3.02 0.52
CA ASN A 50 -2.49 -2.33 1.61
C ASN A 50 -3.94 -2.81 1.74
N LYS A 51 -4.51 -2.63 2.93
CA LYS A 51 -5.92 -2.95 3.19
C LYS A 51 -6.85 -2.22 2.24
N ASP A 52 -6.55 -0.96 1.98
CA ASP A 52 -7.35 -0.07 1.12
C ASP A 52 -7.33 -0.51 -0.35
N GLU A 53 -6.27 -1.18 -0.80
CA GLU A 53 -6.14 -1.75 -2.16
C GLU A 53 -6.70 -3.19 -2.26
N GLY A 54 -7.30 -3.71 -1.18
CA GLY A 54 -7.81 -5.08 -1.09
C GLY A 54 -6.79 -6.13 -0.66
N GLY A 55 -5.66 -5.72 -0.08
CA GLY A 55 -4.67 -6.63 0.52
C GLY A 55 -4.88 -6.90 2.02
N LEU A 56 -3.91 -7.60 2.64
CA LEU A 56 -3.86 -7.87 4.09
C LEU A 56 -2.61 -7.30 4.76
N GLU A 57 -1.86 -6.43 4.07
CA GLU A 57 -0.57 -5.90 4.52
C GLU A 57 0.43 -7.00 4.89
N ALA A 58 0.42 -8.10 4.14
CA ALA A 58 1.42 -9.15 4.31
C ALA A 58 2.83 -8.59 4.02
N PRO A 59 3.87 -9.06 4.71
CA PRO A 59 5.20 -8.51 4.54
C PRO A 59 5.76 -8.84 3.17
N ASN A 60 6.23 -7.81 2.47
CA ASN A 60 7.05 -7.98 1.27
C ASN A 60 8.52 -7.79 1.64
N PHE A 61 9.26 -8.90 1.73
CA PHE A 61 10.65 -8.90 2.19
C PHE A 61 11.58 -8.10 1.28
N MET A 62 11.31 -8.05 -0.03
CA MET A 62 12.09 -7.22 -0.96
C MET A 62 11.87 -5.73 -0.68
N HIS A 63 10.63 -5.30 -0.44
CA HIS A 63 10.33 -3.90 -0.10
C HIS A 63 10.91 -3.52 1.26
N TYR A 64 10.91 -4.44 2.24
CA TYR A 64 11.61 -4.22 3.51
C TYR A 64 13.12 -4.09 3.33
N TYR A 65 13.75 -4.93 2.51
CA TYR A 65 15.17 -4.78 2.19
C TYR A 65 15.45 -3.40 1.56
N LEU A 66 14.68 -3.02 0.54
CA LEU A 66 14.83 -1.71 -0.10
C LEU A 66 14.62 -0.55 0.89
N ALA A 67 13.61 -0.63 1.75
CA ALA A 67 13.33 0.40 2.75
C ALA A 67 14.48 0.56 3.76
N ASN A 68 15.13 -0.53 4.17
CA ASN A 68 16.31 -0.45 5.05
C ASN A 68 17.50 0.19 4.34
N GLN A 69 17.76 -0.16 3.08
CA GLN A 69 18.85 0.47 2.32
C GLN A 69 18.59 1.97 2.09
N ILE A 70 17.35 2.35 1.78
CA ILE A 70 16.98 3.76 1.58
C ILE A 70 17.03 4.56 2.89
N LEU A 71 16.90 3.90 4.04
CA LEU A 71 17.07 4.57 5.33
C LEU A 71 18.48 5.18 5.45
N TYR A 72 19.53 4.49 4.99
CA TYR A 72 20.88 5.06 4.94
C TYR A 72 20.96 6.30 4.05
N LEU A 73 20.26 6.28 2.91
CA LEU A 73 20.16 7.43 2.00
C LEU A 73 19.51 8.64 2.67
N THR A 74 18.55 8.44 3.58
CA THR A 74 17.97 9.58 4.34
C THR A 74 18.97 10.26 5.25
N GLU A 75 19.94 9.52 5.79
CA GLU A 75 21.03 10.06 6.61
C GLU A 75 22.07 10.78 5.73
N TRP A 76 22.28 10.34 4.48
CA TRP A 76 23.10 11.07 3.50
C TRP A 76 22.49 12.43 3.12
N LEU A 77 21.16 12.50 2.96
CA LEU A 77 20.46 13.72 2.54
C LEU A 77 20.31 14.76 3.66
N ASN A 78 20.28 14.32 4.92
CA ASN A 78 20.09 15.17 6.09
C ASN A 78 21.21 14.90 7.11
N PRO A 79 22.44 15.39 6.89
CA PRO A 79 23.58 15.16 7.79
C PRO A 79 23.46 15.88 9.15
N LYS A 80 22.30 16.45 9.50
CA LYS A 80 22.08 17.21 10.73
C LYS A 80 21.20 16.41 11.69
N GLU A 81 21.84 15.79 12.69
CA GLU A 81 21.30 15.63 14.06
C GLU A 81 22.27 14.81 14.96
N TYR A 82 23.14 13.97 14.40
CA TYR A 82 24.13 13.19 15.18
C TYR A 82 25.46 13.04 14.41
N TYR A 83 26.59 13.18 15.12
CA TYR A 83 27.92 12.89 14.59
C TYR A 83 28.01 11.40 14.23
N ASN A 84 27.80 11.09 12.95
CA ASN A 84 27.89 9.74 12.42
C ASN A 84 29.27 9.55 11.78
N THR A 85 30.21 8.99 12.54
CA THR A 85 31.60 8.72 12.08
C THR A 85 31.66 7.89 10.80
N TRP A 86 30.66 7.06 10.53
CA TRP A 86 30.59 6.27 9.31
C TRP A 86 30.32 7.10 8.04
N LEU A 87 29.60 8.24 8.15
CA LEU A 87 29.36 9.13 7.00
C LEU A 87 30.65 9.78 6.51
N GLU A 88 31.58 10.08 7.43
CA GLU A 88 32.89 10.64 7.09
C GLU A 88 33.74 9.63 6.32
N ILE A 89 33.71 8.36 6.74
CA ILE A 89 34.43 7.28 6.05
C ILE A 89 33.86 7.09 4.63
N GLU A 90 32.54 7.07 4.47
CA GLU A 90 31.90 6.97 3.15
C GLU A 90 32.15 8.21 2.28
N GLN A 91 32.26 9.40 2.89
CA GLN A 91 32.62 10.63 2.18
C GLN A 91 34.07 10.61 1.69
N LEU A 92 35.00 10.04 2.44
CA LEU A 92 36.41 9.87 2.02
C LEU A 92 36.50 8.95 0.80
N ASP A 93 35.74 7.86 0.78
CA ASP A 93 35.63 6.97 -0.38
C ASP A 93 35.08 7.70 -1.62
N CYS A 94 34.24 8.71 -1.40
CA CYS A 94 33.63 9.52 -2.46
C CYS A 94 34.52 10.64 -3.01
N LYS A 95 35.68 10.90 -2.39
CA LYS A 95 36.63 11.94 -2.75
C LYS A 95 35.97 13.33 -2.86
N HIS A 96 35.68 13.76 -4.07
CA HIS A 96 35.24 15.12 -4.40
C HIS A 96 33.72 15.24 -4.60
N ILE A 97 32.98 14.14 -4.63
CA ILE A 97 31.51 14.16 -4.74
C ILE A 97 30.94 14.10 -3.33
N LYS A 98 30.02 15.02 -2.98
CA LYS A 98 29.32 14.97 -1.69
C LYS A 98 28.37 13.78 -1.67
N LEU A 99 28.37 13.05 -0.55
CA LEU A 99 27.55 11.86 -0.34
C LEU A 99 26.04 12.15 -0.50
N SER A 100 25.61 13.36 -0.13
CA SER A 100 24.24 13.88 -0.29
C SER A 100 23.78 13.97 -1.74
N ASP A 101 24.72 14.04 -2.68
CA ASP A 101 24.43 14.40 -4.07
C ASP A 101 24.40 13.16 -4.98
N LEU A 102 24.99 12.04 -4.53
CA LEU A 102 25.01 10.76 -5.25
C LEU A 102 23.62 10.23 -5.65
N PRO A 103 22.54 10.37 -4.84
CA PRO A 103 21.20 9.89 -5.21
C PRO A 103 20.61 10.56 -6.46
N PHE A 104 21.12 11.74 -6.84
CA PHE A 104 20.62 12.56 -7.94
C PHE A 104 21.50 12.47 -9.20
N ILE A 105 22.56 11.67 -9.17
CA ILE A 105 23.46 11.43 -10.30
C ILE A 105 23.04 10.15 -11.03
N THR A 106 23.13 10.17 -12.36
CA THR A 106 22.60 9.14 -13.26
C THR A 106 23.48 7.87 -13.30
N ALA A 107 23.15 6.92 -14.19
CA ALA A 107 23.76 5.59 -14.29
C ALA A 107 25.28 5.56 -14.56
N THR A 108 25.90 6.70 -14.91
CA THR A 108 27.34 6.88 -15.10
C THR A 108 28.14 6.62 -13.82
N LEU A 109 27.50 6.75 -12.67
CA LEU A 109 28.07 6.50 -11.35
C LEU A 109 28.55 5.05 -11.16
N LYS A 110 27.96 4.05 -11.84
CA LYS A 110 28.32 2.62 -11.72
C LYS A 110 29.80 2.33 -12.00
N HIS A 111 30.48 3.20 -12.76
CA HIS A 111 31.89 3.07 -13.13
C HIS A 111 32.83 3.89 -12.24
N HIS A 112 32.29 4.66 -11.27
CA HIS A 112 33.08 5.50 -10.38
C HIS A 112 33.64 4.70 -9.21
N ASN A 113 34.77 5.14 -8.64
CA ASN A 113 35.44 4.45 -7.54
C ASN A 113 34.57 4.28 -6.28
N CYS A 114 33.60 5.18 -6.05
CA CYS A 114 32.63 5.08 -4.94
C CYS A 114 31.82 3.77 -4.98
N PHE A 115 31.58 3.21 -6.17
CA PHE A 115 30.83 1.95 -6.32
C PHE A 115 31.63 0.72 -5.90
N LYS A 116 32.93 0.85 -5.61
CA LYS A 116 33.72 -0.22 -5.01
C LYS A 116 33.30 -0.47 -3.56
N ASN A 117 32.80 0.55 -2.86
CA ASN A 117 32.26 0.35 -1.52
C ASN A 117 30.90 -0.38 -1.62
N PRO A 118 30.77 -1.58 -1.03
CA PRO A 118 29.55 -2.38 -1.13
C PRO A 118 28.31 -1.68 -0.52
N LEU A 119 28.48 -0.82 0.48
CA LEU A 119 27.40 -0.05 1.13
C LEU A 119 26.81 0.99 0.18
N ILE A 120 27.69 1.74 -0.49
CA ILE A 120 27.29 2.79 -1.44
C ILE A 120 26.60 2.15 -2.65
N ALA A 121 27.19 1.06 -3.16
CA ALA A 121 26.62 0.31 -4.29
C ALA A 121 25.27 -0.32 -3.93
N SER A 122 25.11 -0.91 -2.75
CA SER A 122 23.84 -1.51 -2.33
C SER A 122 22.74 -0.46 -2.16
N THR A 123 23.07 0.66 -1.53
CA THR A 123 22.14 1.77 -1.26
C THR A 123 21.67 2.42 -2.56
N LEU A 124 22.58 2.75 -3.49
CA LEU A 124 22.23 3.34 -4.77
C LEU A 124 21.46 2.37 -5.68
N THR A 125 21.84 1.09 -5.71
CA THR A 125 21.09 0.10 -6.49
C THR A 125 19.70 -0.20 -5.92
N ALA A 126 19.51 -0.08 -4.61
CA ALA A 126 18.21 -0.13 -3.97
C ALA A 126 17.37 1.11 -4.29
N TRP A 127 17.96 2.29 -4.25
CA TRP A 127 17.33 3.56 -4.63
C TRP A 127 16.82 3.53 -6.07
N TRP A 128 17.64 3.13 -7.03
CA TRP A 128 17.23 3.02 -8.45
C TRP A 128 16.07 2.04 -8.66
N LYS A 129 16.03 0.95 -7.89
CA LYS A 129 14.91 0.00 -7.93
C LYS A 129 13.64 0.57 -7.32
N ALA A 130 13.76 1.30 -6.21
CA ALA A 130 12.62 1.99 -5.61
C ALA A 130 12.01 3.03 -6.54
N LEU A 131 12.85 3.82 -7.22
CA LEU A 131 12.40 4.76 -8.25
C LEU A 131 11.67 4.05 -9.40
N GLY A 132 12.18 2.91 -9.86
CA GLY A 132 11.50 2.09 -10.85
C GLY A 132 10.14 1.55 -10.39
N ILE A 133 9.98 1.24 -9.09
CA ILE A 133 8.70 0.76 -8.52
C ILE A 133 7.67 1.89 -8.44
N THR A 134 8.09 3.12 -8.13
CA THR A 134 7.20 4.28 -8.04
C THR A 134 7.04 5.02 -9.37
N ASN A 135 7.39 4.40 -10.50
CA ASN A 135 7.39 5.00 -11.83
C ASN A 135 8.18 6.33 -11.94
N GLY A 136 9.11 6.57 -11.01
CA GLY A 136 9.99 7.73 -11.04
C GLY A 136 11.14 7.47 -12.01
N GLN A 137 11.24 8.26 -13.06
CA GLN A 137 12.44 8.26 -13.90
C GLN A 137 13.53 9.06 -13.18
N LEU A 138 14.75 8.52 -13.18
CA LEU A 138 15.94 9.24 -12.73
C LEU A 138 16.35 10.19 -13.85
N LYS A 139 15.57 11.26 -14.01
CA LYS A 139 15.95 12.42 -14.80
C LYS A 139 16.83 13.30 -13.94
N THR A 140 17.76 14.00 -14.56
CA THR A 140 18.46 15.14 -13.95
C THR A 140 17.41 16.00 -13.26
N SER A 141 17.50 16.11 -11.95
CA SER A 141 16.55 16.89 -11.16
C SER A 141 17.15 18.23 -10.78
N ILE A 142 16.31 19.17 -10.34
CA ILE A 142 16.69 20.45 -9.73
C ILE A 142 17.74 20.28 -8.60
N LEU A 143 17.78 19.10 -7.97
CA LEU A 143 18.71 18.74 -6.89
C LEU A 143 19.99 18.04 -7.37
N SER A 144 20.22 17.95 -8.67
CA SER A 144 21.47 17.33 -9.17
C SER A 144 22.63 18.30 -8.94
N PRO A 145 23.78 17.80 -8.46
CA PRO A 145 24.96 18.62 -8.32
C PRO A 145 25.46 19.05 -9.70
N ILE A 146 25.91 20.30 -9.78
CA ILE A 146 26.56 20.83 -11.00
C ILE A 146 28.02 20.37 -11.03
N TRP A 147 28.68 20.39 -9.86
CA TRP A 147 30.11 20.11 -9.74
C TRP A 147 30.41 18.64 -9.53
N HIS A 148 31.54 18.18 -10.09
CA HIS A 148 32.00 16.79 -10.05
C HIS A 148 31.02 15.74 -10.56
N ASN A 149 29.94 16.15 -11.22
CA ASN A 149 28.93 15.26 -11.75
C ASN A 149 29.45 14.58 -13.04
N PRO A 150 29.52 13.24 -13.10
CA PRO A 150 29.93 12.51 -14.31
C PRO A 150 28.98 12.69 -15.50
N ASP A 151 27.78 13.22 -15.29
CA ASP A 151 26.81 13.54 -16.33
C ASP A 151 27.11 14.89 -17.02
N PHE A 152 27.71 15.84 -16.29
CA PHE A 152 28.16 17.14 -16.83
C PHE A 152 29.67 17.11 -17.12
N LYS A 153 30.05 16.57 -18.28
CA LYS A 153 31.45 16.51 -18.73
C LYS A 153 31.75 17.55 -19.79
N ASN A 154 32.82 18.30 -19.60
CA ASN A 154 33.44 19.08 -20.67
C ASN A 154 34.61 18.30 -21.25
N LYS A 155 34.43 17.77 -22.47
CA LYS A 155 35.43 17.07 -23.31
C LYS A 155 36.20 15.88 -22.70
N LYS A 156 36.08 15.60 -21.38
CA LYS A 156 36.41 14.37 -20.61
C LYS A 156 36.55 14.63 -19.10
N THR A 157 36.66 15.88 -18.65
CA THR A 157 36.76 16.24 -17.23
C THR A 157 35.41 16.67 -16.66
N PRO A 158 35.05 16.25 -15.43
CA PRO A 158 33.86 16.76 -14.76
C PRO A 158 34.03 18.26 -14.48
N LEU A 159 32.94 19.02 -14.58
CA LEU A 159 32.97 20.45 -14.27
C LEU A 159 33.35 20.68 -12.81
N TYR A 160 34.33 21.53 -12.57
CA TYR A 160 34.69 21.97 -11.22
C TYR A 160 35.22 23.40 -11.26
N LEU A 161 34.51 24.30 -10.59
CA LEU A 161 34.91 25.70 -10.42
C LEU A 161 34.87 26.02 -8.92
N LYS A 162 36.04 26.04 -8.28
CA LYS A 162 36.21 26.30 -6.84
C LYS A 162 35.53 27.58 -6.38
N THR A 163 35.70 28.65 -7.14
CA THR A 163 35.15 29.97 -6.83
C THR A 163 33.62 30.03 -6.84
N TRP A 164 32.96 29.15 -7.61
CA TRP A 164 31.50 29.08 -7.69
C TRP A 164 30.90 28.15 -6.63
N GLU A 165 31.63 27.10 -6.25
CA GLU A 165 31.23 26.25 -5.12
C GLU A 165 31.33 27.02 -3.80
N GLU A 166 32.42 27.76 -3.61
CA GLU A 166 32.64 28.61 -2.42
C GLU A 166 31.63 29.77 -2.34
N SER A 167 31.15 30.26 -3.48
CA SER A 167 30.08 31.27 -3.55
C SER A 167 28.67 30.69 -3.33
N GLY A 168 28.54 29.38 -3.09
CA GLY A 168 27.28 28.74 -2.71
C GLY A 168 26.46 28.13 -3.85
N ILE A 169 26.93 28.16 -5.11
CA ILE A 169 26.26 27.47 -6.23
C ILE A 169 26.63 26.00 -6.14
N THR A 170 25.71 25.13 -5.77
CA THR A 170 26.01 23.70 -5.58
C THR A 170 25.05 22.81 -6.36
N HIS A 171 23.80 23.22 -6.51
CA HIS A 171 22.74 22.44 -7.15
C HIS A 171 22.17 23.18 -8.36
N LEU A 172 21.60 22.45 -9.32
CA LEU A 172 20.95 23.05 -10.50
C LEU A 172 19.89 24.08 -10.12
N GLN A 173 19.19 23.89 -8.99
CA GLN A 173 18.21 24.85 -8.44
C GLN A 173 18.77 26.27 -8.30
N ASP A 174 20.07 26.41 -8.02
CA ASP A 174 20.72 27.69 -7.75
C ASP A 174 20.96 28.46 -9.07
N LEU A 175 20.90 27.77 -10.22
CA LEU A 175 21.06 28.34 -11.56
C LEU A 175 19.73 28.69 -12.25
N PHE A 176 18.59 28.25 -11.73
CA PHE A 176 17.28 28.50 -12.32
C PHE A 176 16.49 29.54 -11.52
N GLU A 177 15.86 30.49 -12.21
CA GLU A 177 14.87 31.42 -11.66
C GLU A 177 13.71 31.51 -12.64
N ASN A 178 12.49 31.20 -12.19
CA ASN A 178 11.24 31.29 -12.96
C ASN A 178 11.35 30.75 -14.40
N ASP A 179 11.66 29.46 -14.54
CA ASP A 179 11.71 28.77 -15.83
C ASP A 179 12.83 29.15 -16.80
N LYS A 180 13.80 29.97 -16.36
CA LYS A 180 14.98 30.32 -17.17
C LYS A 180 16.26 30.18 -16.35
N ILE A 181 17.35 29.83 -17.03
CA ILE A 181 18.69 29.91 -16.46
C ILE A 181 18.94 31.39 -16.14
N ARG A 182 19.30 31.70 -14.89
CA ARG A 182 19.60 33.08 -14.46
C ARG A 182 20.63 33.69 -15.40
N SER A 183 20.40 34.92 -15.83
CA SER A 183 21.39 35.68 -16.60
C SER A 183 22.66 35.88 -15.75
N TYR A 184 23.81 36.02 -16.41
CA TYR A 184 25.09 36.22 -15.74
C TYR A 184 25.06 37.39 -14.74
N ASN A 185 24.36 38.47 -15.08
CA ASN A 185 24.21 39.64 -14.22
C ASN A 185 23.42 39.33 -12.92
N ASN A 186 22.34 38.54 -13.01
CA ASN A 186 21.55 38.14 -11.85
C ASN A 186 22.31 37.14 -10.95
N LEU A 187 23.15 36.27 -11.53
CA LEU A 187 24.03 35.40 -10.75
C LEU A 187 25.15 36.18 -10.05
N THR A 188 25.75 37.16 -10.71
CA THR A 188 26.78 38.01 -10.09
C THR A 188 26.22 38.87 -8.96
N GLN A 189 24.95 39.30 -9.04
CA GLN A 189 24.28 40.06 -7.99
C GLN A 189 23.82 39.18 -6.82
N ALA A 190 23.48 37.91 -7.06
CA ALA A 190 22.99 37.00 -6.02
C ALA A 190 24.10 36.27 -5.26
N PHE A 191 25.27 36.07 -5.88
CA PHE A 191 26.35 35.22 -5.35
C PHE A 191 27.74 35.90 -5.34
N ASP A 192 27.83 37.22 -5.60
CA ASP A 192 29.07 38.02 -5.58
C ASP A 192 30.25 37.43 -6.39
N ILE A 193 29.95 36.91 -7.59
CA ILE A 193 30.97 36.32 -8.48
C ILE A 193 31.71 37.42 -9.26
N ASN A 194 33.04 37.30 -9.34
CA ASN A 194 33.89 38.19 -10.14
C ASN A 194 33.44 38.27 -11.62
N LYS A 195 33.31 39.50 -12.14
CA LYS A 195 32.81 39.81 -13.50
C LYS A 195 33.61 39.18 -14.65
N SER A 196 34.80 38.62 -14.40
CA SER A 196 35.69 38.00 -15.40
C SER A 196 35.33 36.56 -15.80
N ASN A 197 34.34 35.92 -15.18
CA ASN A 197 34.02 34.49 -15.36
C ASN A 197 32.91 34.20 -16.38
N PHE A 198 32.61 35.09 -17.32
CA PHE A 198 31.51 34.92 -18.29
C PHE A 198 31.67 33.68 -19.19
N LEU A 199 32.90 33.34 -19.59
CA LEU A 199 33.17 32.13 -20.37
C LEU A 199 32.88 30.86 -19.58
N GLN A 200 33.13 30.86 -18.27
CA GLN A 200 32.83 29.74 -17.38
C GLN A 200 31.32 29.56 -17.24
N TYR A 201 30.57 30.66 -17.14
CA TYR A 201 29.11 30.65 -17.17
C TYR A 201 28.57 30.05 -18.48
N LEU A 202 29.10 30.47 -19.64
CA LEU A 202 28.68 29.91 -20.94
C LEU A 202 28.98 28.41 -21.03
N GLN A 203 30.13 27.95 -20.54
CA GLN A 203 30.48 26.53 -20.51
C GLN A 203 29.50 25.70 -19.67
N VAL A 204 29.13 26.19 -18.47
CA VAL A 204 28.17 25.52 -17.59
C VAL A 204 26.77 25.51 -18.20
N THR A 205 26.32 26.65 -18.73
CA THR A 205 24.98 26.74 -19.33
C THR A 205 24.84 25.94 -20.62
N GLU A 206 25.86 25.88 -21.45
CA GLU A 206 25.87 25.03 -22.65
C GLU A 206 25.88 23.55 -22.32
N THR A 207 26.67 23.13 -21.33
CA THR A 207 26.72 21.72 -20.92
C THR A 207 25.39 21.25 -20.32
N ILE A 208 24.74 22.10 -19.52
CA ILE A 208 23.40 21.83 -18.98
C ILE A 208 22.36 21.80 -20.11
N LYS A 209 22.35 22.79 -21.01
CA LYS A 209 21.44 22.80 -22.18
C LYS A 209 21.60 21.58 -23.10
N LYS A 210 22.81 21.03 -23.21
CA LYS A 210 23.10 19.82 -24.01
C LYS A 210 22.64 18.53 -23.33
N THR A 211 22.51 18.50 -22.01
CA THR A 211 22.29 17.28 -21.23
C THR A 211 20.88 17.18 -20.65
N THR A 212 20.17 18.30 -20.50
CA THR A 212 18.82 18.34 -19.90
C THR A 212 17.83 19.07 -20.80
N PRO A 213 16.63 18.52 -21.07
CA PRO A 213 15.54 19.29 -21.67
C PRO A 213 15.14 20.43 -20.72
N LEU A 214 14.86 21.60 -21.29
CA LEU A 214 14.75 22.89 -20.59
C LEU A 214 13.46 23.08 -19.75
N ASP A 215 12.57 22.09 -19.69
CA ASP A 215 11.27 22.24 -19.03
C ASP A 215 11.30 21.84 -17.54
N LEU A 216 11.03 22.79 -16.65
CA LEU A 216 11.01 22.58 -15.18
C LEU A 216 9.92 21.62 -14.69
N THR A 217 8.87 21.40 -15.49
CA THR A 217 7.88 20.34 -15.26
C THR A 217 8.49 18.94 -15.41
N THR A 218 9.56 18.80 -16.19
CA THR A 218 10.28 17.53 -16.41
C THR A 218 11.49 17.33 -15.48
N LEU A 219 11.91 18.39 -14.77
CA LEU A 219 13.06 18.43 -13.85
C LEU A 219 12.68 18.26 -12.36
N GLN A 220 11.39 18.07 -12.05
CA GLN A 220 10.91 17.86 -10.68
C GLN A 220 11.60 16.63 -10.06
N PRO A 221 12.19 16.74 -8.85
CA PRO A 221 12.77 15.59 -8.18
C PRO A 221 11.68 14.54 -7.91
N PRO A 222 12.02 13.24 -7.90
CA PRO A 222 11.06 12.20 -7.62
C PRO A 222 10.28 12.50 -6.35
N GLU A 223 8.96 12.28 -6.33
CA GLU A 223 8.13 12.52 -5.13
C GLU A 223 8.69 11.81 -3.89
N LEU A 224 9.28 10.63 -4.10
CA LEU A 224 10.04 9.92 -3.07
C LEU A 224 11.20 10.75 -2.50
N ALA A 225 11.99 11.43 -3.33
CA ALA A 225 13.13 12.23 -2.86
C ALA A 225 12.68 13.46 -2.03
N ILE A 226 11.58 14.10 -2.45
CA ILE A 226 10.95 15.19 -1.67
C ILE A 226 10.41 14.66 -0.35
N TYR A 227 9.75 13.49 -0.38
CA TYR A 227 9.25 12.82 0.82
C TYR A 227 10.39 12.46 1.78
N MET A 228 11.52 11.94 1.27
CA MET A 228 12.69 11.59 2.08
C MET A 228 13.30 12.79 2.80
N LYS A 229 13.49 13.94 2.12
CA LYS A 229 14.00 15.17 2.76
C LYS A 229 13.09 15.60 3.93
N LYS A 230 11.76 15.45 3.79
CA LYS A 230 10.76 15.80 4.81
C LYS A 230 10.66 14.81 5.99
N ILE A 231 11.13 13.57 5.85
CA ILE A 231 11.02 12.53 6.90
C ILE A 231 11.94 12.80 8.11
N SER A 232 12.85 13.78 8.02
CA SER A 232 13.94 14.04 8.99
C SER A 232 13.54 13.98 10.47
N THR A 233 12.33 14.41 10.85
CA THR A 233 12.01 14.76 12.25
C THR A 233 11.02 13.85 12.99
N LYS A 234 10.60 12.69 12.47
CA LYS A 234 9.57 11.88 13.16
C LYS A 234 9.83 10.37 13.20
N SER A 235 9.57 9.78 14.36
CA SER A 235 9.60 8.33 14.66
C SER A 235 8.96 7.46 13.56
N LYS A 236 9.44 6.20 13.45
CA LYS A 236 9.02 5.18 12.47
C LYS A 236 9.42 5.48 11.01
N LYS A 237 10.64 5.99 10.76
CA LYS A 237 11.20 6.27 9.42
C LYS A 237 11.03 5.08 8.45
N LEU A 238 11.48 3.89 8.85
CA LEU A 238 11.39 2.66 8.03
C LEU A 238 9.95 2.33 7.59
N SER A 239 8.97 2.44 8.50
CA SER A 239 7.58 2.11 8.18
C SER A 239 6.96 3.08 7.17
N LYS A 240 7.36 4.36 7.21
CA LYS A 240 6.91 5.37 6.23
C LYS A 240 7.50 5.10 4.86
N ILE A 241 8.80 4.79 4.79
CA ILE A 241 9.47 4.43 3.54
C ILE A 241 8.82 3.19 2.94
N TYR A 242 8.59 2.14 3.73
CA TYR A 242 7.92 0.93 3.27
C TYR A 242 6.53 1.19 2.70
N ARG A 243 5.72 2.03 3.36
CA ARG A 243 4.38 2.40 2.87
C ARG A 243 4.47 3.14 1.52
N ALA A 244 5.40 4.09 1.39
CA ALA A 244 5.61 4.80 0.14
C ALA A 244 5.99 3.86 -1.01
N LEU A 245 6.78 2.81 -0.75
CA LEU A 245 7.13 1.79 -1.75
C LEU A 245 5.97 0.84 -2.06
N SER A 246 5.03 0.64 -1.13
CA SER A 246 3.96 -0.33 -1.24
C SER A 246 2.69 0.24 -1.89
N ASN A 247 2.47 1.55 -1.75
CA ASN A 247 1.35 2.27 -2.37
C ASN A 247 1.52 2.29 -3.88
N THR A 248 0.65 1.59 -4.61
CA THR A 248 0.68 1.56 -6.07
C THR A 248 -0.59 2.13 -6.70
N ASN A 249 -1.55 2.59 -5.88
CA ASN A 249 -2.87 3.11 -6.29
C ASN A 249 -3.60 2.17 -7.26
N CYS A 250 -3.34 0.88 -7.15
CA CYS A 250 -3.93 -0.15 -8.01
C CYS A 250 -4.82 -1.04 -7.14
N ASN A 251 -6.08 -1.19 -7.53
CA ASN A 251 -6.99 -2.10 -6.83
C ASN A 251 -6.76 -3.55 -7.33
N TYR A 252 -6.49 -4.46 -6.41
CA TYR A 252 -6.22 -5.88 -6.73
C TYR A 252 -7.45 -6.78 -6.54
N LEU A 253 -8.61 -6.18 -6.32
CA LEU A 253 -9.87 -6.90 -6.26
C LEU A 253 -10.32 -7.35 -7.67
N PRO A 254 -11.14 -8.42 -7.79
CA PRO A 254 -11.79 -8.82 -9.05
C PRO A 254 -12.90 -7.83 -9.51
N ILE A 255 -12.57 -6.54 -9.63
CA ILE A 255 -13.50 -5.43 -9.86
C ILE A 255 -14.34 -5.65 -11.12
N ALA A 256 -13.69 -5.94 -12.26
CA ALA A 256 -14.37 -6.15 -13.54
C ALA A 256 -15.45 -7.25 -13.49
N LYS A 257 -15.29 -8.26 -12.62
CA LYS A 257 -16.30 -9.33 -12.46
C LYS A 257 -17.47 -8.89 -11.58
N TRP A 258 -17.21 -8.06 -10.57
CA TRP A 258 -18.25 -7.48 -9.74
C TRP A 258 -19.06 -6.43 -10.50
N GLU A 259 -18.40 -5.56 -11.27
CA GLU A 259 -19.05 -4.56 -12.10
C GLU A 259 -19.96 -5.20 -13.17
N ALA A 260 -19.48 -6.26 -13.84
CA ALA A 260 -20.29 -6.99 -14.82
C ALA A 260 -21.53 -7.68 -14.21
N GLU A 261 -21.39 -8.29 -13.03
CA GLU A 261 -22.47 -9.05 -12.39
C GLU A 261 -23.49 -8.19 -11.64
N LEU A 262 -23.07 -7.01 -11.15
CA LEU A 262 -23.94 -6.09 -10.42
C LEU A 262 -24.40 -4.88 -11.26
N SER A 263 -23.86 -4.74 -12.48
CA SER A 263 -24.15 -3.62 -13.39
C SER A 263 -23.96 -2.24 -12.74
N ILE A 264 -22.88 -2.09 -11.97
CA ILE A 264 -22.54 -0.83 -11.28
C ILE A 264 -21.43 -0.11 -12.06
N THR A 265 -21.53 1.22 -12.14
CA THR A 265 -20.42 2.11 -12.51
C THR A 265 -19.84 2.75 -11.24
N PRO A 266 -18.82 2.16 -10.60
CA PRO A 266 -18.31 2.67 -9.33
C PRO A 266 -17.47 3.94 -9.53
N SER A 267 -17.41 4.79 -8.50
CA SER A 267 -16.44 5.87 -8.41
C SER A 267 -15.03 5.32 -8.17
N THR A 268 -13.99 6.12 -8.45
CA THR A 268 -12.58 5.72 -8.33
C THR A 268 -12.21 5.20 -6.93
N ASP A 269 -12.87 5.74 -5.90
CA ASP A 269 -12.55 5.47 -4.49
C ASP A 269 -13.51 4.48 -3.82
N PHE A 270 -14.60 4.11 -4.49
CA PHE A 270 -15.65 3.23 -3.96
C PHE A 270 -15.10 1.92 -3.37
N TRP A 271 -14.24 1.26 -4.12
CA TRP A 271 -13.64 -0.02 -3.71
C TRP A 271 -12.66 0.13 -2.54
N ALA A 272 -11.96 1.26 -2.48
CA ALA A 272 -11.04 1.55 -1.38
C ALA A 272 -11.80 1.79 -0.06
N GLU A 273 -12.93 2.50 -0.13
CA GLU A 273 -13.82 2.71 1.02
C GLU A 273 -14.43 1.40 1.51
N ILE A 274 -14.92 0.55 0.61
CA ILE A 274 -15.44 -0.77 0.96
C ILE A 274 -14.38 -1.59 1.69
N CYS A 275 -13.17 -1.64 1.13
CA CYS A 275 -12.04 -2.32 1.75
C CYS A 275 -11.74 -1.78 3.15
N CYS A 276 -11.67 -0.46 3.32
CA CYS A 276 -11.54 0.17 4.63
C CYS A 276 -12.65 -0.26 5.59
N ASN A 277 -13.90 -0.25 5.13
CA ASN A 277 -15.08 -0.58 5.93
C ASN A 277 -15.03 -2.04 6.40
N THR A 278 -14.55 -2.98 5.58
CA THR A 278 -14.42 -4.39 6.00
C THR A 278 -13.56 -4.58 7.26
N PHE A 279 -12.47 -3.80 7.38
CA PHE A 279 -11.58 -3.87 8.54
C PHE A 279 -12.04 -2.99 9.71
N LYS A 280 -12.77 -1.90 9.44
CA LYS A 280 -13.38 -1.03 10.47
C LYS A 280 -14.62 -1.66 11.12
N MET A 281 -15.31 -2.57 10.41
CA MET A 281 -16.57 -3.20 10.81
C MET A 281 -16.51 -3.89 12.18
N THR A 282 -15.53 -4.78 12.39
CA THR A 282 -15.41 -5.55 13.65
C THR A 282 -13.95 -5.69 14.05
N LYS A 283 -13.70 -6.01 15.33
CA LYS A 283 -12.36 -6.44 15.78
C LYS A 283 -12.11 -7.93 15.59
N ASN A 284 -13.14 -8.70 15.27
CA ASN A 284 -13.04 -10.15 15.12
C ASN A 284 -12.45 -10.50 13.74
N THR A 285 -11.26 -11.09 13.76
CA THR A 285 -10.51 -11.46 12.56
C THR A 285 -11.25 -12.47 11.69
N ASN A 286 -12.11 -13.32 12.26
CA ASN A 286 -12.87 -14.31 11.49
C ASN A 286 -13.93 -13.64 10.60
N LEU A 287 -14.66 -12.66 11.12
CA LEU A 287 -15.68 -11.94 10.35
C LEU A 287 -15.05 -11.04 9.28
N GLN A 288 -13.95 -10.35 9.63
CA GLN A 288 -13.14 -9.61 8.65
C GLN A 288 -12.67 -10.53 7.51
N LEU A 289 -12.17 -11.73 7.85
CA LEU A 289 -11.69 -12.69 6.86
C LEU A 289 -12.82 -13.24 5.97
N ILE A 290 -14.02 -13.44 6.52
CA ILE A 290 -15.18 -13.85 5.74
C ILE A 290 -15.53 -12.77 4.71
N GLN A 291 -15.65 -11.52 5.13
CA GLN A 291 -15.95 -10.42 4.22
C GLN A 291 -14.86 -10.26 3.15
N TYR A 292 -13.58 -10.32 3.57
CA TYR A 292 -12.43 -10.29 2.65
C TYR A 292 -12.50 -11.41 1.60
N LYS A 293 -12.76 -12.65 2.04
CA LYS A 293 -12.89 -13.80 1.14
C LYS A 293 -14.06 -13.69 0.17
N VAL A 294 -15.13 -13.01 0.60
CA VAL A 294 -16.30 -12.73 -0.23
C VAL A 294 -15.93 -11.74 -1.34
N LEU A 295 -15.28 -10.62 -1.00
CA LEU A 295 -14.81 -9.62 -1.96
C LEU A 295 -13.84 -10.22 -2.99
N HIS A 296 -12.91 -11.06 -2.53
CA HIS A 296 -11.93 -11.77 -3.38
C HIS A 296 -12.49 -12.99 -4.13
N ARG A 297 -13.77 -13.34 -3.93
CA ARG A 297 -14.43 -14.51 -4.57
C ARG A 297 -13.66 -15.82 -4.39
N SER A 298 -13.11 -16.01 -3.19
CA SER A 298 -12.21 -17.14 -2.88
C SER A 298 -12.94 -18.47 -2.63
N HIS A 299 -14.27 -18.45 -2.52
CA HIS A 299 -15.07 -19.66 -2.36
C HIS A 299 -15.17 -20.44 -3.68
N ILE A 300 -15.28 -21.76 -3.55
CA ILE A 300 -15.39 -22.68 -4.68
C ILE A 300 -16.88 -22.95 -4.88
N THR A 301 -17.38 -22.60 -6.06
CA THR A 301 -18.76 -22.90 -6.49
C THR A 301 -18.77 -24.21 -7.28
N GLN A 302 -19.95 -24.81 -7.48
CA GLN A 302 -20.09 -26.02 -8.28
C GLN A 302 -19.64 -25.78 -9.73
N GLN A 303 -19.88 -24.59 -10.29
CA GLN A 303 -19.35 -24.22 -11.60
C GLN A 303 -17.81 -24.28 -11.68
N LYS A 304 -17.11 -23.87 -10.61
CA LYS A 304 -15.64 -24.01 -10.54
C LYS A 304 -15.23 -25.49 -10.38
N MET A 305 -16.01 -26.29 -9.65
CA MET A 305 -15.70 -27.72 -9.46
C MET A 305 -15.87 -28.54 -10.74
N HIS A 306 -16.93 -28.27 -11.51
CA HIS A 306 -17.16 -28.90 -12.81
C HIS A 306 -16.08 -28.50 -13.83
N LYS A 307 -15.70 -27.22 -13.91
CA LYS A 307 -14.54 -26.78 -14.71
C LYS A 307 -13.22 -27.45 -14.31
N MET A 308 -13.09 -27.88 -13.06
CA MET A 308 -11.93 -28.62 -12.56
C MET A 308 -12.06 -30.14 -12.74
N GLY A 309 -13.18 -30.64 -13.27
CA GLY A 309 -13.47 -32.06 -13.46
C GLY A 309 -13.88 -32.82 -12.20
N PHE A 310 -14.18 -32.14 -11.09
CA PHE A 310 -14.58 -32.78 -9.82
C PHE A 310 -16.09 -33.00 -9.69
N SER A 311 -16.90 -32.39 -10.56
CA SER A 311 -18.36 -32.51 -10.54
C SER A 311 -18.86 -32.76 -11.96
N ALA A 312 -19.92 -33.56 -12.09
CA ALA A 312 -20.49 -33.94 -13.38
C ALA A 312 -21.42 -32.86 -13.97
N THR A 313 -21.88 -31.91 -13.16
CA THR A 313 -22.79 -30.83 -13.59
C THR A 313 -22.38 -29.47 -13.03
N ASP A 314 -22.68 -28.41 -13.80
CA ASP A 314 -22.54 -27.00 -13.40
C ASP A 314 -23.76 -26.47 -12.62
N ILE A 315 -24.80 -27.30 -12.45
CA ILE A 315 -26.14 -26.91 -12.00
C ILE A 315 -26.24 -26.99 -10.48
N CYS A 316 -26.82 -25.96 -9.86
CA CYS A 316 -27.08 -25.94 -8.44
C CYS A 316 -28.15 -26.97 -8.04
N SER A 317 -27.75 -28.01 -7.33
CA SER A 317 -28.65 -29.08 -6.84
C SER A 317 -29.68 -28.64 -5.78
N GLN A 318 -29.60 -27.40 -5.31
CA GLN A 318 -30.33 -26.89 -4.15
C GLN A 318 -31.43 -25.89 -4.51
N CYS A 319 -31.45 -25.37 -5.74
CA CYS A 319 -32.40 -24.35 -6.16
C CYS A 319 -33.44 -24.97 -7.09
N THR A 320 -34.68 -24.50 -7.01
CA THR A 320 -35.81 -24.99 -7.82
C THR A 320 -35.67 -24.67 -9.32
N GLN A 321 -34.74 -23.79 -9.69
CA GLN A 321 -34.59 -23.25 -11.04
C GLN A 321 -33.46 -23.90 -11.86
N ASN A 322 -32.73 -24.89 -11.34
CA ASN A 322 -31.65 -25.61 -12.05
C ASN A 322 -30.66 -24.70 -12.82
N THR A 323 -30.35 -23.52 -12.28
CA THR A 323 -29.42 -22.57 -12.91
C THR A 323 -27.96 -22.94 -12.59
N ALA A 324 -27.05 -22.46 -13.43
CA ALA A 324 -25.61 -22.63 -13.20
C ALA A 324 -25.19 -21.98 -11.87
N ASP A 325 -24.40 -22.69 -11.05
CA ASP A 325 -23.94 -22.20 -9.74
C ASP A 325 -22.81 -21.16 -9.89
N SER A 326 -23.18 -20.00 -10.40
CA SER A 326 -22.33 -18.81 -10.42
C SER A 326 -22.09 -18.31 -8.99
N TYR A 327 -21.05 -17.50 -8.80
CA TYR A 327 -20.71 -16.99 -7.47
C TYR A 327 -21.84 -16.15 -6.86
N LEU A 328 -22.49 -15.32 -7.69
CA LEU A 328 -23.63 -14.52 -7.29
C LEU A 328 -24.87 -15.38 -7.07
N HIS A 329 -25.07 -16.45 -7.86
CA HIS A 329 -26.17 -17.39 -7.62
C HIS A 329 -26.02 -18.12 -6.28
N ALA A 330 -24.82 -18.57 -5.95
CA ALA A 330 -24.55 -19.30 -4.71
C ALA A 330 -24.80 -18.46 -3.44
N LEU A 331 -24.55 -17.14 -3.50
CA LEU A 331 -24.63 -16.23 -2.36
C LEU A 331 -25.91 -15.36 -2.34
N TRP A 332 -26.62 -15.24 -3.45
CA TRP A 332 -27.76 -14.32 -3.58
C TRP A 332 -28.95 -14.89 -4.33
N LEU A 333 -28.80 -15.30 -5.60
CA LEU A 333 -29.97 -15.66 -6.44
C LEU A 333 -30.59 -17.03 -6.12
N CYS A 334 -29.93 -17.89 -5.35
CA CYS A 334 -30.56 -19.17 -4.99
C CYS A 334 -31.76 -18.94 -4.07
N SER A 335 -32.93 -19.48 -4.43
CA SER A 335 -34.20 -19.34 -3.70
C SER A 335 -34.10 -19.47 -2.16
N PRO A 336 -33.49 -20.53 -1.57
CA PRO A 336 -33.33 -20.62 -0.11
C PRO A 336 -32.45 -19.51 0.49
N VAL A 337 -31.44 -19.05 -0.24
CA VAL A 337 -30.53 -17.99 0.22
C VAL A 337 -31.21 -16.63 0.13
N GLN A 338 -31.99 -16.38 -0.93
CA GLN A 338 -32.78 -15.17 -1.09
C GLN A 338 -33.84 -15.04 0.01
N HIS A 339 -34.55 -16.14 0.31
CA HIS A 339 -35.52 -16.17 1.41
C HIS A 339 -34.85 -15.84 2.75
N PHE A 340 -33.67 -16.41 3.01
CA PHE A 340 -32.90 -16.11 4.21
C PHE A 340 -32.48 -14.63 4.28
N TRP A 341 -32.06 -14.02 3.17
CA TRP A 341 -31.72 -12.60 3.13
C TRP A 341 -32.92 -11.70 3.44
N ILE A 342 -34.12 -12.01 2.91
CA ILE A 342 -35.35 -11.28 3.20
C ILE A 342 -35.62 -11.28 4.71
N LEU A 343 -35.61 -12.46 5.33
CA LEU A 343 -35.84 -12.63 6.77
C LEU A 343 -34.83 -11.84 7.62
N ILE A 344 -33.56 -11.82 7.21
CA ILE A 344 -32.53 -11.03 7.90
C ILE A 344 -32.79 -9.54 7.73
N THR A 345 -33.10 -9.06 6.51
CA THR A 345 -33.35 -7.64 6.27
C THR A 345 -34.59 -7.13 7.01
N GLU A 346 -35.65 -7.93 7.09
CA GLU A 346 -36.85 -7.62 7.88
C GLU A 346 -36.50 -7.56 9.37
N LYS A 347 -35.76 -8.55 9.88
CA LYS A 347 -35.37 -8.57 11.29
C LYS A 347 -34.44 -7.39 11.62
N LEU A 348 -33.46 -7.09 10.78
CA LEU A 348 -32.59 -5.92 10.98
C LEU A 348 -33.38 -4.61 10.89
N SER A 349 -34.37 -4.52 9.99
CA SER A 349 -35.24 -3.34 9.90
C SER A 349 -36.09 -3.17 11.16
N SER A 350 -36.59 -4.26 11.74
CA SER A 350 -37.32 -4.24 13.02
C SER A 350 -36.45 -3.90 14.23
N ILE A 351 -35.14 -4.18 14.17
CA ILE A 351 -34.20 -3.91 15.27
C ILE A 351 -33.74 -2.45 15.25
N LEU A 352 -33.61 -1.88 14.05
CA LEU A 352 -32.99 -0.57 13.85
C LEU A 352 -34.01 0.54 13.56
N ASP A 353 -35.29 0.22 13.43
CA ASP A 353 -36.36 1.14 12.99
C ASP A 353 -36.05 1.87 11.67
N TYR A 354 -35.25 1.24 10.79
CA TYR A 354 -34.88 1.74 9.46
C TYR A 354 -35.22 0.72 8.38
N ARG A 355 -35.65 1.18 7.20
CA ARG A 355 -35.86 0.30 6.04
C ARG A 355 -34.52 -0.05 5.40
N ILE A 356 -34.07 -1.29 5.57
CA ILE A 356 -32.86 -1.78 4.90
C ILE A 356 -33.23 -2.30 3.52
N PRO A 357 -32.67 -1.74 2.43
CA PRO A 357 -32.98 -2.21 1.08
C PRO A 357 -32.35 -3.60 0.86
N LEU A 358 -33.14 -4.52 0.31
CA LEU A 358 -32.68 -5.83 -0.17
C LEU A 358 -31.89 -5.65 -1.47
N SER A 359 -30.68 -5.10 -1.37
CA SER A 359 -29.76 -4.95 -2.50
C SER A 359 -28.57 -5.89 -2.36
N PRO A 360 -28.12 -6.51 -3.47
CA PRO A 360 -26.91 -7.33 -3.46
C PRO A 360 -25.67 -6.51 -3.09
N ASN A 361 -25.66 -5.21 -3.40
CA ASN A 361 -24.57 -4.28 -3.07
C ASN A 361 -24.43 -4.12 -1.55
N LEU A 362 -25.55 -3.89 -0.85
CA LEU A 362 -25.54 -3.81 0.60
C LEU A 362 -25.23 -5.17 1.23
N CYS A 363 -25.95 -6.21 0.80
CA CYS A 363 -25.87 -7.51 1.46
C CYS A 363 -24.53 -8.20 1.20
N LEU A 364 -23.97 -8.18 -0.01
CA LEU A 364 -22.74 -8.87 -0.35
C LEU A 364 -21.49 -7.99 -0.23
N ILE A 365 -21.52 -6.77 -0.78
CA ILE A 365 -20.36 -5.88 -0.79
C ILE A 365 -20.25 -5.11 0.54
N GLY A 366 -21.39 -4.78 1.16
CA GLY A 366 -21.42 -3.94 2.37
C GLY A 366 -21.38 -2.45 2.03
N ASP A 367 -21.96 -2.07 0.89
CA ASP A 367 -22.13 -0.67 0.54
C ASP A 367 -23.25 -0.05 1.39
N LEU A 368 -22.93 1.06 2.07
CA LEU A 368 -23.85 1.79 2.95
C LEU A 368 -24.24 3.16 2.38
N THR A 369 -23.79 3.50 1.17
CA THR A 369 -24.08 4.80 0.51
C THR A 369 -25.58 5.12 0.48
N MET A 370 -26.40 4.09 0.24
CA MET A 370 -27.87 4.19 0.18
C MET A 370 -28.55 4.39 1.55
N LEU A 371 -27.89 4.05 2.67
CA LEU A 371 -28.50 4.06 4.00
C LEU A 371 -28.10 5.27 4.86
N GLN A 372 -26.93 5.87 4.61
CA GLN A 372 -26.32 6.92 5.45
C GLN A 372 -26.56 6.73 6.97
N PRO A 373 -26.31 5.54 7.56
CA PRO A 373 -26.60 5.32 8.97
C PRO A 373 -25.59 6.12 9.83
N PRO A 374 -25.97 6.49 11.07
CA PRO A 374 -25.01 7.08 12.00
C PRO A 374 -23.79 6.16 12.16
N ALA A 375 -22.60 6.76 12.25
CA ALA A 375 -21.32 6.05 12.16
C ALA A 375 -21.20 4.83 13.10
N ASN A 376 -21.88 4.87 14.26
CA ASN A 376 -21.89 3.78 15.24
C ASN A 376 -22.75 2.58 14.80
N GLN A 377 -23.89 2.83 14.14
CA GLN A 377 -24.81 1.77 13.68
C GLN A 377 -24.34 1.13 12.36
N SER A 378 -23.60 1.88 11.54
CA SER A 378 -22.99 1.39 10.29
C SER A 378 -22.17 0.09 10.51
N GLN A 379 -21.39 0.06 11.60
CA GLN A 379 -20.51 -1.06 11.89
C GLN A 379 -21.29 -2.27 12.42
N SER A 380 -22.39 -2.07 13.15
CA SER A 380 -23.28 -3.13 13.63
C SER A 380 -24.04 -3.80 12.48
N ILE A 381 -24.54 -3.00 11.53
CA ILE A 381 -25.21 -3.51 10.32
C ILE A 381 -24.23 -4.36 9.52
N LEU A 382 -23.05 -3.83 9.22
CA LEU A 382 -22.03 -4.56 8.47
C LEU A 382 -21.62 -5.86 9.19
N ALA A 383 -21.45 -5.83 10.52
CA ALA A 383 -21.13 -7.01 11.31
C ALA A 383 -22.23 -8.07 11.23
N ALA A 384 -23.50 -7.66 11.35
CA ALA A 384 -24.66 -8.54 11.26
C ALA A 384 -24.79 -9.17 9.86
N LEU A 385 -24.54 -8.40 8.79
CA LEU A 385 -24.47 -8.89 7.41
C LEU A 385 -23.29 -9.86 7.19
N ALA A 386 -22.13 -9.61 7.82
CA ALA A 386 -21.00 -10.55 7.77
C ALA A 386 -21.30 -11.87 8.50
N ILE A 387 -22.09 -11.82 9.58
CA ILE A 387 -22.58 -13.02 10.29
C ILE A 387 -23.61 -13.77 9.44
N ALA A 388 -24.48 -13.07 8.71
CA ALA A 388 -25.37 -13.71 7.73
C ALA A 388 -24.57 -14.47 6.66
N LYS A 389 -23.51 -13.85 6.12
CA LYS A 389 -22.58 -14.53 5.20
C LYS A 389 -21.93 -15.74 5.85
N LYS A 390 -21.53 -15.65 7.12
CA LYS A 390 -20.98 -16.79 7.87
C LYS A 390 -21.97 -17.96 7.91
N ALA A 391 -23.24 -17.70 8.20
CA ALA A 391 -24.27 -18.74 8.24
C ALA A 391 -24.47 -19.40 6.87
N ILE A 392 -24.55 -18.61 5.79
CA ILE A 392 -24.64 -19.11 4.41
C ILE A 392 -23.43 -19.99 4.05
N LEU A 393 -22.22 -19.55 4.43
CA LEU A 393 -20.98 -20.26 4.13
C LEU A 393 -20.78 -21.54 4.96
N LEU A 394 -21.35 -21.61 6.16
CA LEU A 394 -21.35 -22.85 6.96
C LEU A 394 -22.26 -23.90 6.33
N ASN A 395 -23.42 -23.49 5.84
CA ASN A 395 -24.40 -24.38 5.22
C ASN A 395 -24.23 -24.44 3.69
N TRP A 396 -23.01 -24.22 3.17
CA TRP A 396 -22.72 -24.09 1.73
C TRP A 396 -23.12 -25.32 0.91
N LYS A 397 -23.06 -26.51 1.53
CA LYS A 397 -23.46 -27.78 0.89
C LYS A 397 -24.96 -28.07 1.02
N ASP A 398 -25.58 -27.63 2.12
CA ASP A 398 -26.98 -27.86 2.48
C ASP A 398 -27.72 -26.52 2.70
N LYS A 399 -27.95 -25.78 1.62
CA LYS A 399 -28.63 -24.47 1.64
C LYS A 399 -30.07 -24.54 2.17
N LYS A 400 -30.70 -25.72 2.20
CA LYS A 400 -32.05 -25.93 2.79
C LYS A 400 -32.10 -25.85 4.32
N SER A 401 -30.97 -25.99 5.02
CA SER A 401 -30.92 -25.95 6.50
C SER A 401 -30.74 -24.54 7.08
N LEU A 402 -30.81 -23.49 6.24
CA LEU A 402 -30.65 -22.11 6.69
C LEU A 402 -31.82 -21.71 7.58
N ASN A 403 -31.52 -21.41 8.85
CA ASN A 403 -32.49 -20.98 9.84
C ASN A 403 -32.06 -19.65 10.46
N ILE A 404 -33.03 -18.76 10.70
CA ILE A 404 -32.84 -17.48 11.41
C ILE A 404 -32.25 -17.71 12.80
N ASN A 405 -32.67 -18.78 13.49
CA ASN A 405 -32.19 -19.10 14.85
C ASN A 405 -30.67 -19.32 14.87
N GLN A 406 -30.11 -19.93 13.82
CA GLN A 406 -28.66 -20.11 13.69
C GLN A 406 -27.95 -18.75 13.57
N TRP A 407 -28.51 -17.82 12.82
CA TRP A 407 -27.98 -16.47 12.69
C TRP A 407 -28.08 -15.68 14.00
N GLN A 408 -29.22 -15.74 14.70
CA GLN A 408 -29.40 -15.09 16.00
C GLN A 408 -28.41 -15.62 17.03
N ASN A 409 -28.22 -16.94 17.11
CA ASN A 409 -27.24 -17.54 18.03
C ASN A 409 -25.82 -17.03 17.73
N LEU A 410 -25.41 -17.05 16.45
CA LEU A 410 -24.10 -16.51 16.04
C LEU A 410 -23.95 -15.02 16.32
N LEU A 411 -25.04 -14.25 16.25
CA LEU A 411 -25.07 -12.83 16.59
C LEU A 411 -24.92 -12.62 18.10
N THR A 412 -25.63 -13.40 18.92
CA THR A 412 -25.51 -13.34 20.39
C THR A 412 -24.10 -13.70 20.88
N GLU A 413 -23.49 -14.75 20.31
CA GLU A 413 -22.10 -15.13 20.58
C GLU A 413 -21.13 -14.01 20.21
N PHE A 414 -21.38 -13.33 19.08
CA PHE A 414 -20.53 -12.23 18.65
C PHE A 414 -20.63 -11.02 19.58
N ILE A 415 -21.85 -10.64 19.94
CA ILE A 415 -22.12 -9.52 20.86
C ILE A 415 -21.50 -9.79 22.24
N SER A 416 -21.63 -11.01 22.77
CA SER A 416 -21.04 -11.38 24.05
C SER A 416 -19.50 -11.32 24.01
N MET A 417 -18.88 -11.79 22.94
CA MET A 417 -17.43 -11.69 22.73
C MET A 417 -16.96 -10.23 22.62
N GLU A 418 -17.72 -9.36 21.95
CA GLU A 418 -17.41 -7.93 21.89
C GLU A 418 -17.56 -7.25 23.27
N LYS A 419 -18.61 -7.57 24.04
CA LYS A 419 -18.79 -7.09 25.43
C LYS A 419 -17.59 -7.46 26.30
N MET A 420 -17.18 -8.74 26.28
CA MET A 420 -16.01 -9.20 27.04
C MET A 420 -14.71 -8.49 26.62
N SER A 421 -14.57 -8.16 25.33
CA SER A 421 -13.43 -7.39 24.83
C SER A 421 -13.46 -5.91 25.27
N ALA A 422 -14.66 -5.34 25.42
CA ALA A 422 -14.89 -3.97 25.86
C ALA A 422 -14.70 -3.82 27.37
N LEU A 423 -15.18 -4.78 28.18
CA LEU A 423 -14.98 -4.82 29.64
C LEU A 423 -13.50 -4.82 30.03
N ARG A 424 -12.65 -5.56 29.29
CA ARG A 424 -11.19 -5.54 29.49
C ARG A 424 -10.54 -4.19 29.19
N LYS A 425 -11.22 -3.29 28.49
CA LYS A 425 -10.74 -1.96 28.08
C LYS A 425 -11.76 -0.92 28.53
N GLN A 426 -11.90 -0.72 29.84
CA GLN A 426 -12.87 0.14 30.55
C GLN A 426 -13.35 1.41 29.78
N LYS A 427 -12.49 2.07 29.01
CA LYS A 427 -12.82 3.23 28.14
C LYS A 427 -13.71 2.93 26.91
N LYS A 428 -14.15 1.69 26.65
CA LYS A 428 -14.89 1.29 25.42
C LYS A 428 -16.29 0.72 25.69
N ILE A 429 -16.76 0.74 26.93
CA ILE A 429 -18.05 0.15 27.32
C ILE A 429 -19.21 1.03 26.83
N THR A 430 -19.13 2.35 27.01
CA THR A 430 -20.16 3.30 26.52
C THR A 430 -20.37 3.23 25.01
N CYS A 431 -19.28 3.20 24.24
CA CYS A 431 -19.33 3.03 22.78
C CYS A 431 -19.85 1.65 22.33
N PHE A 432 -19.74 0.62 23.17
CA PHE A 432 -20.33 -0.69 22.91
C PHE A 432 -21.84 -0.69 23.19
N GLU A 433 -22.26 -0.07 24.30
CA GLU A 433 -23.66 0.07 24.68
C GLU A 433 -24.43 0.90 23.64
N GLU A 434 -23.95 2.10 23.27
CA GLU A 434 -24.55 2.92 22.20
C GLU A 434 -24.67 2.21 20.85
N ARG A 435 -23.80 1.24 20.59
CA ARG A 435 -23.71 0.53 19.31
C ARG A 435 -24.63 -0.69 19.22
N TRP A 436 -24.86 -1.35 20.35
CA TRP A 436 -25.60 -2.62 20.41
C TRP A 436 -26.90 -2.52 21.21
N THR A 437 -27.23 -1.39 21.83
CA THR A 437 -28.50 -1.16 22.54
C THR A 437 -29.74 -1.61 21.75
N PRO A 438 -29.91 -1.32 20.44
CA PRO A 438 -31.10 -1.77 19.71
C PRO A 438 -31.14 -3.30 19.56
N PHE A 439 -29.97 -3.92 19.37
CA PHE A 439 -29.83 -5.37 19.23
C PHE A 439 -30.00 -6.10 20.57
N LEU A 440 -29.53 -5.52 21.67
CA LEU A 440 -29.67 -6.07 23.02
C LEU A 440 -31.14 -6.06 23.46
N ILE A 441 -31.85 -4.96 23.20
CA ILE A 441 -33.29 -4.82 23.46
C ILE A 441 -34.09 -5.83 22.62
N ALA A 442 -33.81 -5.91 21.32
CA ALA A 442 -34.61 -6.75 20.41
C ALA A 442 -34.34 -8.26 20.53
N LEU A 443 -33.21 -8.67 21.12
CA LEU A 443 -32.88 -10.08 21.37
C LEU A 443 -33.21 -10.52 22.81
N ASN A 444 -33.84 -9.65 23.62
CA ASN A 444 -34.11 -9.90 25.05
C ASN A 444 -32.88 -10.43 25.81
N LEU A 445 -31.69 -9.94 25.46
CA LEU A 445 -30.45 -10.32 26.14
C LEU A 445 -30.31 -9.48 27.40
N ASN A 446 -30.99 -9.88 28.47
CA ASN A 446 -30.70 -9.36 29.81
C ASN A 446 -29.33 -9.90 30.23
N PHE A 447 -28.32 -9.03 30.24
CA PHE A 447 -26.99 -9.32 30.80
C PHE A 447 -26.48 -8.20 31.69
#